data_AF-A0A1V9YRG6-F1
#
_entry.id   AF-A0A1V9YRG6-F1
#
_cell.length_a   1.000
_cell.length_b   1.000
_cell.length_c   1.000
_cell.angle_alpha   90.00
_cell.angle_beta   90.00
_cell.angle_gamma   90.00
#
_symmetry.space_group_name_H-M   'P 1'
#
loop_
_entity.id
_entity.type
_entity.pdbx_description
1 polymer ?
#
loop_
_entity_poly.entity_id
_entity_poly.type
_entity_poly.pdbx_seq_one_letter_code
_entity_poly.pdbx_strand_id
1 'polypeptide(L)'
;MLHANVEFVYKKRKGTPLLTSYHKDARKMWARQQVNCRRNWDDIIFSDEKKFNLDGPNGWQYYWHHLRHDEQLFSRRQNGGGSVMVWGAFSAKDHGNEYVF
;
A
#
# COMPACT_ATOMS: atom_id res chain seq x y z
N MET A 1 -29.78 16.30 -8.03
CA MET A 1 -29.43 15.21 -7.08
C MET A 1 -28.58 14.18 -7.83
N LEU A 2 -27.28 14.09 -7.55
CA LEU A 2 -26.40 13.07 -8.18
C LEU A 2 -26.85 11.63 -7.90
N HIS A 3 -27.60 11.41 -6.82
CA HIS A 3 -28.22 10.13 -6.47
C HIS A 3 -29.24 9.60 -7.51
N ALA A 4 -29.79 10.45 -8.38
CA ALA A 4 -30.78 10.07 -9.38
C ALA A 4 -30.16 9.77 -10.76
N ASN A 5 -28.84 10.00 -10.92
CA ASN A 5 -28.15 9.79 -12.20
C ASN A 5 -27.43 8.42 -12.18
N VAL A 6 -27.88 7.51 -13.05
CA VAL A 6 -27.34 6.14 -13.18
C VAL A 6 -25.87 6.09 -13.63
N GLU A 7 -25.33 7.19 -14.17
CA GLU A 7 -23.94 7.27 -14.63
C GLU A 7 -22.94 7.59 -13.52
N PHE A 8 -23.42 7.93 -12.31
CA PHE A 8 -22.59 8.28 -11.16
C PHE A 8 -22.79 7.34 -9.98
N VAL A 9 -21.68 6.90 -9.39
CA VAL A 9 -21.67 6.07 -8.19
C VAL A 9 -20.84 6.72 -7.08
N TYR A 10 -21.34 6.68 -5.85
CA TYR A 10 -20.59 7.14 -4.69
C TYR A 10 -19.69 6.00 -4.19
N LYS A 11 -18.37 6.15 -4.33
CA LYS A 11 -17.40 5.09 -4.00
C LYS A 11 -16.17 5.61 -3.26
N LYS A 12 -15.53 4.70 -2.51
CA LYS A 12 -14.24 4.97 -1.85
C LYS A 12 -13.14 5.09 -2.90
N ARG A 13 -12.29 6.11 -2.79
CA ARG A 13 -11.09 6.25 -3.64
C ARG A 13 -10.12 5.10 -3.40
N LYS A 14 -9.51 4.60 -4.47
CA LYS A 14 -8.49 3.55 -4.40
C LYS A 14 -7.16 4.15 -3.95
N GLY A 15 -6.74 3.80 -2.73
CA GLY A 15 -5.45 4.18 -2.19
C GLY A 15 -4.35 3.29 -2.76
N THR A 16 -3.65 3.74 -3.81
CA THR A 16 -2.52 3.00 -4.39
C THR A 16 -1.47 3.97 -4.89
N PRO A 17 -0.18 3.65 -4.73
CA PRO A 17 0.86 4.35 -5.49
C PRO A 17 0.60 4.15 -7.00
N LEU A 18 0.95 5.17 -7.78
CA LEU A 18 0.90 5.07 -9.23
C LEU A 18 2.01 4.12 -9.71
N LEU A 19 1.61 3.03 -10.37
CA LEU A 19 2.53 2.07 -10.96
C LEU A 19 2.64 2.32 -12.46
N THR A 20 3.82 2.75 -12.90
CA THR A 20 4.16 2.82 -14.33
C THR A 20 4.20 1.42 -14.94
N SER A 21 4.19 1.33 -16.28
CA SER A 21 4.40 0.05 -16.99
C SER A 21 5.68 -0.64 -16.53
N TYR A 22 6.78 0.12 -16.46
CA TYR A 22 8.07 -0.33 -15.98
C TYR A 22 7.99 -0.95 -14.56
N HIS A 23 7.33 -0.29 -13.60
CA HIS A 23 7.15 -0.84 -12.25
C HIS A 23 6.42 -2.19 -12.26
N LYS A 24 5.39 -2.33 -13.11
CA LYS A 24 4.62 -3.58 -13.21
C LYS A 24 5.47 -4.71 -13.79
N ASP A 25 6.25 -4.43 -14.83
CA ASP A 25 7.10 -5.42 -15.48
C ASP A 25 8.25 -5.86 -14.58
N ALA A 26 8.93 -4.91 -13.92
CA ALA A 26 9.99 -5.21 -12.97
C ALA A 26 9.49 -6.09 -11.80
N ARG A 27 8.33 -5.74 -11.21
CA ARG A 27 7.72 -6.53 -10.13
C ARG A 27 7.32 -7.93 -10.59
N LYS A 28 6.75 -8.07 -11.79
CA LYS A 28 6.38 -9.37 -12.37
C LYS A 28 7.61 -10.23 -12.64
N MET A 29 8.68 -9.64 -13.17
CA MET A 29 9.93 -10.34 -13.43
C MET A 29 10.56 -10.84 -12.12
N TRP A 30 10.67 -9.97 -11.11
CA TRP A 30 11.16 -10.35 -9.79
C TRP A 30 10.35 -11.49 -9.17
N ALA A 31 9.02 -11.40 -9.18
CA ALA A 31 8.15 -12.44 -8.65
C ALA A 31 8.38 -13.80 -9.32
N ARG A 32 8.52 -13.83 -10.66
CA ARG A 32 8.84 -15.06 -11.40
C ARG A 32 10.19 -15.64 -10.99
N GLN A 33 11.22 -14.80 -10.85
CA GLN A 33 12.55 -15.24 -10.42
C GLN A 33 12.52 -15.84 -9.02
N GLN A 34 11.83 -15.20 -8.07
CA GLN A 34 11.75 -15.68 -6.69
C GLN A 34 11.01 -17.01 -6.55
N VAL A 35 9.94 -17.22 -7.32
CA VAL A 35 9.24 -18.52 -7.35
C VAL A 35 10.13 -19.60 -7.95
N ASN A 36 10.86 -19.29 -9.03
CA ASN A 36 11.69 -20.27 -9.72
C ASN A 36 12.98 -20.62 -8.96
N CYS A 37 13.56 -19.68 -8.19
CA CYS A 37 14.86 -19.88 -7.55
C CYS A 37 14.80 -20.71 -6.25
N ARG A 38 13.61 -21.20 -5.83
CA ARG A 38 13.40 -21.97 -4.58
C ARG A 38 14.16 -21.40 -3.38
N ARG A 39 14.16 -20.07 -3.21
CA ARG A 39 14.84 -19.43 -2.08
C ARG A 39 14.23 -19.95 -0.77
N ASN A 40 15.08 -20.26 0.20
CA ASN A 40 14.62 -20.54 1.55
C ASN A 40 14.15 -19.23 2.20
N TRP A 41 12.85 -19.08 2.39
CA TRP A 41 12.27 -17.88 3.00
C TRP A 41 12.54 -17.82 4.50
N ASP A 42 12.87 -18.95 5.13
CA ASP A 42 13.16 -19.01 6.57
C ASP A 42 14.48 -18.34 6.94
N ASP A 43 15.38 -18.13 5.97
CA ASP A 43 16.66 -17.45 6.17
C ASP A 43 16.60 -15.94 5.88
N ILE A 44 15.40 -15.40 5.59
CA ILE A 44 15.23 -14.00 5.22
C ILE A 44 14.67 -13.21 6.40
N ILE A 45 15.38 -12.12 6.72
CA ILE A 45 14.88 -11.06 7.59
C ILE A 45 14.29 -9.97 6.70
N PHE A 46 13.01 -9.65 6.91
CA PHE A 46 12.36 -8.51 6.29
C PHE A 46 12.43 -7.33 7.24
N SER A 47 12.76 -6.13 6.74
CA SER A 47 12.73 -4.90 7.52
C SER A 47 11.91 -3.84 6.78
N ASP A 48 11.24 -2.97 7.52
CA ASP A 48 10.53 -1.83 6.94
C ASP A 48 10.45 -0.66 7.94
N GLU A 49 10.15 0.51 7.41
CA GLU A 49 9.82 1.69 8.21
C GLU A 49 8.34 2.02 8.07
N LYS A 50 7.67 2.20 9.20
CA LYS A 50 6.28 2.61 9.24
C LYS A 50 6.11 3.96 9.90
N LYS A 51 5.57 4.90 9.14
CA LYS A 51 5.04 6.16 9.66
C LYS A 51 3.56 6.05 10.04
N PHE A 52 3.24 6.42 11.27
CA PHE A 52 1.90 6.60 11.81
C PHE A 52 1.62 8.09 11.97
N ASN A 53 0.65 8.62 11.21
CA ASN A 53 0.27 10.02 11.34
C ASN A 53 -0.72 10.20 12.51
N LEU A 54 -0.58 11.30 13.24
CA LEU A 54 -1.40 11.67 14.40
C LEU A 54 -2.61 12.55 14.00
N ASP A 55 -2.83 12.77 12.70
CA ASP A 55 -3.81 13.72 12.14
C ASP A 55 -5.19 13.11 11.85
N GLY A 56 -5.47 11.90 12.35
CA GLY A 56 -6.78 11.24 12.28
C GLY A 56 -6.91 10.21 11.14
N PRO A 57 -8.10 9.60 10.98
CA PRO A 57 -8.30 8.52 10.01
C PRO A 57 -8.11 9.02 8.57
N ASN A 58 -7.01 8.57 7.94
CA ASN A 58 -6.62 8.84 6.55
C ASN A 58 -7.59 8.29 5.47
N GLY A 59 -8.85 7.98 5.82
CA GLY A 59 -9.73 7.08 5.08
C GLY A 59 -11.06 7.66 4.57
N TRP A 60 -11.39 8.91 4.90
CA TRP A 60 -12.65 9.54 4.47
C TRP A 60 -12.53 10.21 3.10
N GLN A 61 -12.14 9.43 2.09
CA GLN A 61 -12.04 9.91 0.72
C GLN A 61 -13.00 9.14 -0.19
N TYR A 62 -14.27 9.45 -0.06
CA TYR A 62 -15.29 9.04 -1.02
C TYR A 62 -15.48 10.13 -2.06
N TYR A 63 -15.84 9.73 -3.27
CA TYR A 63 -16.13 10.66 -4.36
C TYR A 63 -17.23 10.10 -5.26
N TRP A 64 -17.89 11.00 -5.99
CA TRP A 64 -18.78 10.64 -7.08
C TRP A 64 -17.95 10.29 -8.30
N HIS A 65 -18.03 9.03 -8.71
CA HIS A 65 -17.30 8.50 -9.86
C HIS A 65 -18.25 8.35 -11.04
N HIS A 66 -17.86 8.93 -12.16
CA HIS A 66 -18.56 8.75 -13.42
C HIS A 66 -18.08 7.47 -14.12
N LEU A 67 -19.00 6.57 -14.48
CA LEU A 67 -18.69 5.21 -14.93
C LEU A 67 -17.89 5.13 -16.24
N ARG A 68 -17.88 6.19 -17.06
CA ARG A 68 -17.12 6.26 -18.33
C ARG A 68 -15.67 6.70 -18.18
N HIS A 69 -15.24 7.10 -16.98
CA HIS A 69 -13.87 7.57 -16.74
C HIS A 69 -13.10 6.57 -15.90
N ASP A 70 -11.78 6.63 -15.98
CA ASP A 70 -10.93 5.86 -15.08
C ASP A 70 -11.12 6.29 -13.63
N GLU A 71 -10.93 5.34 -12.71
CA GLU A 71 -11.03 5.62 -11.30
C GLU A 71 -9.90 6.53 -10.82
N GLN A 72 -10.23 7.50 -9.97
CA GLN A 72 -9.24 8.33 -9.31
C GLN A 72 -8.42 7.48 -8.33
N LEU A 73 -7.10 7.50 -8.52
CA LEU A 73 -6.14 6.94 -7.58
C LEU A 73 -5.70 8.01 -6.60
N PHE A 74 -5.55 7.62 -5.35
CA PHE A 74 -5.02 8.49 -4.30
C PHE A 74 -3.73 7.91 -3.74
N SER A 75 -2.66 8.70 -3.78
CA SER A 75 -1.43 8.38 -3.05
C SER A 75 -1.49 8.98 -1.66
N ARG A 76 -1.06 8.21 -0.66
CA ARG A 76 -1.03 8.69 0.73
C ARG A 76 -0.01 9.82 0.84
N ARG A 77 -0.39 10.87 1.58
CA ARG A 77 0.51 11.94 1.99
C ARG A 77 1.69 11.35 2.77
N GLN A 78 2.91 11.70 2.37
CA GLN A 78 4.12 11.24 3.02
C GLN A 78 4.57 12.18 4.16
N ASN A 79 4.41 13.50 4.01
CA ASN A 79 5.05 14.49 4.87
C ASN A 79 4.07 15.50 5.48
N GLY A 80 4.39 15.96 6.70
CA GLY A 80 3.69 16.99 7.47
C GLY A 80 2.61 16.45 8.42
N GLY A 81 2.15 17.31 9.35
CA GLY A 81 1.41 16.88 10.55
C GLY A 81 2.34 16.25 11.60
N GLY A 82 1.79 15.97 12.79
CA GLY A 82 2.50 15.15 13.80
C GLY A 82 2.51 13.68 13.39
N SER A 83 3.60 12.97 13.66
CA SER A 83 3.72 11.56 13.31
C SER A 83 4.74 10.83 14.18
N VAL A 84 4.54 9.53 14.36
CA VAL A 84 5.53 8.61 14.91
C VAL A 84 6.05 7.73 13.77
N MET A 85 7.36 7.55 13.69
CA MET A 85 8.00 6.62 12.76
C MET A 85 8.59 5.48 13.57
N VAL A 86 8.34 4.25 13.13
CA VAL A 86 8.84 3.03 13.74
C VAL A 86 9.59 2.26 12.68
N TRP A 87 10.79 1.80 13.00
CA TRP A 87 11.50 0.80 12.21
C TRP A 87 11.27 -0.56 12.85
N GLY A 88 11.26 -1.62 12.05
CA GLY A 88 11.23 -2.97 12.59
C GLY A 88 11.65 -3.99 11.56
N ALA A 89 12.06 -5.16 12.05
CA ALA A 89 12.39 -6.30 11.23
C ALA A 89 11.77 -7.58 11.81
N PHE A 90 11.50 -8.55 10.94
CA PHE A 90 11.00 -9.87 11.33
C PHE A 90 11.46 -10.98 10.38
N SER A 91 11.54 -12.20 10.88
CA SER A 91 11.85 -13.41 10.11
C SER A 91 10.86 -14.54 10.40
N ALA A 92 10.81 -15.57 9.54
CA ALA A 92 9.97 -16.74 9.81
C ALA A 92 10.46 -17.56 11.03
N LYS A 93 11.74 -17.40 11.40
CA LYS A 93 12.38 -18.07 12.53
C LYS A 93 12.24 -17.31 13.85
N ASP A 94 11.58 -16.16 13.87
CA ASP A 94 11.39 -15.38 15.09
C ASP A 94 10.42 -16.09 16.05
N HIS A 95 10.97 -16.97 16.88
CA HIS A 95 10.29 -17.62 18.00
C HIS A 95 10.47 -16.82 19.30
N GLY A 96 10.16 -15.51 19.25
CA GLY A 96 9.85 -14.73 20.45
C GLY A 96 11.02 -14.14 21.26
N ASN A 97 12.26 -14.16 20.77
CA ASN A 97 13.38 -13.49 21.45
C ASN A 97 14.21 -12.69 20.45
N GLU A 98 13.91 -11.39 20.40
CA GLU A 98 14.73 -10.24 19.94
C GLU A 98 13.84 -9.28 19.15
N TYR A 99 13.17 -8.39 19.89
CA TYR A 99 12.60 -7.21 19.29
C TYR A 99 13.74 -6.24 18.99
N VAL A 100 14.18 -6.19 17.73
CA VAL A 100 14.97 -5.05 17.28
C VAL A 100 13.97 -3.91 17.03
N PHE A 101 13.86 -3.01 18.01
CA PHE A 101 13.22 -1.71 17.87
C PHE A 101 14.24 -0.67 17.39
#